data_AF-M9U7X5-F1
#
_entry.id   AF-M9U7X5-F1
#
_cell.length_a   1.000
_cell.length_b   1.000
_cell.length_c   1.000
_cell.angle_alpha   90.00
_cell.angle_beta   90.00
_cell.angle_gamma   90.00
#
_symmetry.space_group_name_H-M   'P 1'
#
loop_
_entity.id
_entity.type
_entity.pdbx_description
1 polymer ?
#
loop_
_entity_poly.entity_id
_entity_poly.type
_entity_poly.pdbx_seq_one_letter_code
_entity_poly.pdbx_strand_id
1 'polypeptide(L)' 'MYKRKMTEQVSEIQKDLRKRAEFVIKAYKKYFDALAEFDKTGILKVNGEVLYVSKRDSNKD' A
#
# COMPACT_ATOMS: atom_id res chain seq x y z
N MET A 1 8.75 29.30 23.85
CA MET A 1 9.23 29.52 22.47
C MET A 1 9.75 28.24 21.82
N TYR A 2 10.65 27.47 22.46
CA TYR A 2 11.21 26.20 21.94
C TYR A 2 10.18 25.11 21.59
N LYS A 3 9.12 24.95 22.40
CA LYS A 3 8.06 23.94 22.17
C LYS A 3 7.30 24.14 20.84
N ARG A 4 7.02 25.40 20.46
CA ARG A 4 6.34 25.75 19.19
C ARG A 4 7.19 25.37 17.98
N LYS A 5 8.48 25.72 18.00
CA LYS A 5 9.44 25.42 16.92
C LYS A 5 9.60 23.91 16.68
N MET A 6 9.66 23.11 17.75
CA MET A 6 9.70 21.64 17.64
C MET A 6 8.41 21.06 17.04
N THR A 7 7.25 21.68 17.33
CA THR A 7 5.95 21.25 16.81
C THR A 7 5.82 21.56 15.30
N GLU A 8 6.36 22.70 14.87
CA GLU A 8 6.41 23.10 13.45
C GLU A 8 7.30 22.14 12.65
N GLN A 9 8.50 21.83 13.14
CA GLN A 9 9.40 20.88 12.49
C GLN A 9 8.78 19.48 12.36
N VAL A 10 8.11 18.98 13.40
CA VAL A 10 7.38 17.70 13.34
C VAL A 10 6.26 17.75 12.30
N SER A 11 5.53 18.87 12.20
CA SER A 11 4.48 19.04 11.20
C SER A 11 5.02 19.01 9.77
N GLU A 12 6.17 19.64 9.52
CA GLU A 12 6.83 19.62 8.21
C GLU A 12 7.28 18.21 7.83
N ILE A 13 7.87 17.45 8.76
CA ILE A 13 8.26 16.06 8.53
C ILE A 13 7.02 15.21 8.20
N GLN A 14 5.92 15.36 8.93
CA GLN A 14 4.68 14.64 8.64
C GLN A 14 4.12 14.96 7.26
N LYS A 15 4.15 16.24 6.84
CA LYS A 15 3.72 16.65 5.50
C LYS A 15 4.60 16.01 4.42
N ASP A 16 5.90 15.97 4.61
CA ASP A 16 6.83 15.36 3.65
C ASP A 16 6.62 13.84 3.54
N LEU A 17 6.52 13.14 4.68
CA LEU A 17 6.22 11.72 4.73
C LEU A 17 4.89 11.40 4.03
N ARG A 18 3.86 12.22 4.25
CA ARG A 18 2.56 12.06 3.58
C ARG A 18 2.67 12.22 2.08
N LYS A 19 3.38 13.23 1.58
CA LYS A 19 3.60 13.42 0.13
C LYS A 19 4.33 12.23 -0.49
N ARG A 20 5.35 11.69 0.19
CA ARG A 20 6.06 10.49 -0.26
C ARG A 20 5.14 9.27 -0.30
N ALA A 21 4.32 9.06 0.73
CA ALA A 21 3.34 7.98 0.75
C ALA A 21 2.29 8.12 -0.36
N GLU A 22 1.73 9.31 -0.56
CA GLU A 22 0.79 9.60 -1.64
C GLU A 22 1.40 9.32 -3.02
N PHE A 23 2.67 9.68 -3.23
CA PHE A 23 3.39 9.36 -4.45
C PHE A 23 3.53 7.85 -4.67
N VAL A 24 3.96 7.08 -3.66
CA VAL A 24 4.10 5.62 -3.75
C VAL A 24 2.76 4.97 -4.03
N ILE A 25 1.70 5.35 -3.31
CA ILE A 25 0.35 4.81 -3.50
C ILE A 25 -0.10 5.07 -4.94
N LYS A 26 0.11 6.28 -5.47
CA LYS A 26 -0.29 6.62 -6.83
C LYS A 26 0.54 5.88 -7.88
N ALA A 27 1.86 5.86 -7.73
CA ALA A 27 2.78 5.24 -8.69
C ALA A 27 2.58 3.72 -8.79
N TYR A 28 2.29 3.07 -7.66
CA TYR A 28 2.14 1.62 -7.57
C TYR A 28 0.69 1.18 -7.37
N LYS A 29 -0.30 2.06 -7.61
CA LYS A 29 -1.74 1.79 -7.41
C LYS A 29 -2.16 0.46 -8.02
N LYS A 30 -1.71 0.19 -9.25
CA LYS A 30 -2.01 -1.04 -9.98
C LYS A 30 -1.57 -2.31 -9.22
N TYR A 31 -0.43 -2.28 -8.55
CA TYR A 31 0.05 -3.42 -7.75
C TYR A 31 -0.77 -3.57 -6.47
N PHE A 32 -1.13 -2.45 -5.82
CA PHE A 32 -2.04 -2.49 -4.66
C PHE A 32 -3.43 -3.04 -5.04
N ASP A 33 -3.96 -2.65 -6.19
CA ASP A 33 -5.24 -3.17 -6.70
C ASP A 33 -5.13 -4.67 -7.00
N ALA A 34 -4.04 -5.12 -7.61
CA ALA A 34 -3.76 -6.54 -7.85
C ALA A 34 -3.66 -7.35 -6.54
N LEU A 35 -3.03 -6.79 -5.50
CA LEU A 35 -2.95 -7.42 -4.18
C LEU A 35 -4.34 -7.50 -3.51
N ALA A 36 -5.17 -6.47 -3.66
CA ALA A 36 -6.53 -6.47 -3.15
C ALA A 36 -7.43 -7.49 -3.87
N GLU A 37 -7.23 -7.70 -5.18
CA GLU A 37 -7.92 -8.75 -5.94
C GLU A 37 -7.43 -10.14 -5.55
N PHE A 38 -6.11 -10.30 -5.35
CA PHE A 38 -5.53 -11.55 -4.85
C PHE A 38 -6.10 -11.93 -3.50
N ASP A 39 -6.28 -11.00 -2.57
CA ASP A 39 -6.83 -11.33 -1.26
C ASP A 39 -8.26 -11.91 -1.35
N LYS A 40 -9.06 -11.44 -2.32
CA LYS A 40 -10.42 -11.94 -2.55
C LYS A 40 -10.46 -13.26 -3.31
N THR A 41 -9.62 -13.39 -4.34
CA THR A 41 -9.72 -14.47 -5.34
C THR A 41 -8.70 -15.58 -5.14
N GLY A 42 -7.63 -15.31 -4.39
CA GLY A 42 -6.44 -16.15 -4.32
C GLY A 42 -5.58 -16.11 -5.59
N ILE A 43 -5.87 -15.28 -6.59
CA ILE A 43 -5.10 -15.21 -7.83
C ILE A 43 -4.45 -13.83 -7.98
N LEU A 44 -3.12 -13.80 -8.01
CA LEU A 44 -2.34 -12.59 -8.21
C LEU A 44 -2.12 -12.41 -9.71
N LYS A 45 -2.72 -11.34 -10.26
CA LYS A 45 -2.59 -10.97 -11.66
C LYS A 45 -2.05 -9.56 -11.78
N VAL A 46 -1.07 -9.36 -12.66
CA VAL A 46 -0.54 -8.03 -12.99
C VAL A 46 -0.40 -7.95 -14.51
N ASN A 47 -0.90 -6.88 -15.13
CA ASN A 47 -0.91 -6.74 -16.60
C ASN A 47 -1.60 -7.89 -17.35
N GLY A 48 -2.59 -8.55 -16.74
CA GLY A 48 -3.26 -9.72 -17.34
C GLY A 48 -2.46 -11.02 -17.23
N GLU A 49 -1.22 -10.98 -16.74
CA GLU A 49 -0.42 -12.16 -16.47
C GLU A 49 -0.68 -12.70 -15.06
N VAL A 50 -0.92 -14.00 -14.95
CA VAL A 50 -1.06 -14.68 -13.66
C VAL A 50 0.33 -14.95 -13.10
N LEU A 51 0.67 -14.29 -12.00
CA LEU A 51 1.96 -14.44 -11.34
C LEU A 51 1.91 -15.51 -10.24
N TYR A 52 0.78 -15.65 -9.57
CA TYR A 52 0.63 -16.60 -8.49
C TYR A 52 -0.84 -17.01 -8.30
N VAL A 53 -1.06 -18.30 -8.02
CA VAL A 53 -2.36 -18.82 -7.59
C VAL A 53 -2.16 -19.45 -6.23
N SER A 54 -2.84 -18.91 -5.23
CA SER A 54 -2.79 -19.42 -3.88
C SER A 54 -3.45 -20.80 -3.82
N LYS A 55 -2.72 -21.76 -3.28
CA LYS A 55 -3.28 -23.02 -2.80
C LYS A 55 -3.91 -22.80 -1.43
N ARG A 56 -4.83 -21.84 -1.30
CA ARG A 56 -5.67 -21.77 -0.10
C ARG A 56 -6.50 -23.05 -0.15
N ASP A 57 -6.08 -24.03 0.64
CA ASP A 57 -6.84 -25.25 0.84
C ASP A 57 -8.27 -24.83 1.17
N SER A 58 -9.23 -25.33 0.40
CA SER A 58 -10.65 -25.20 0.71
C SER A 58 -11.05 -26.05 1.92
N ASN A 59 -10.16 -26.25 2.89
CA ASN A 59 -10.48 -26.74 4.21
C ASN A 59 -10.76 -25.54 5.09
N LYS A 60 -11.90 -24.89 4.81
CA LYS A 60 -12.68 -24.29 5.88
C LYS A 60 -13.45 -25.43 6.53
N ASP A 61 -12.82 -26.07 7.51
CA ASP A 61 -13.52 -26.69 8.64
C ASP A 61 -13.48 -25.70 9.81
#